data_AF-A0A9Q0H9X6-F1
#
_entry.id   AF-A0A9Q0H9X6-F1
#
_cell.length_a   1.000
_cell.length_b   1.000
_cell.length_c   1.000
_cell.angle_alpha   90.00
_cell.angle_beta   90.00
_cell.angle_gamma   90.00
#
_symmetry.space_group_name_H-M   'P 1'
#
loop_
_entity.id
_entity.type
_entity.pdbx_description
1 polymer ?
#
loop_
_entity_poly.entity_id
_entity_poly.type
_entity_poly.pdbx_seq_one_letter_code
_entity_poly.pdbx_strand_id
1 'polypeptide(L)'
;MEASDHDEDVEEKPRLKHKGKHDKPKPWDDPSIDHWKIEKFDPTWNDGGMLEVSSFSTLFPQYREKYLQEVWPIVKGALKGYGISCELNLVEGSMTVSTTRKTRDPYIIVKARDLIKLLSRSVPAPQAIKILNDEVQCDIIKIGSLVHNKERFVKRRQNLIGRDSTTLKAIEILTGCYVLVQGNTVAAMGSFKGLKQVRRIVEDCMHNKKHPIYHIKELMIKRELEKNPELANESWDRYLPKYKKKNVKRKKVKSKEKKPYTPFPPPQQPSKIDLQLESGEYFLSDKKKSAKKWQEKQEKQAEKTAENKRKREAAFVPPKEPTKQDSNKYEDDENDLATMTKSLKDKSQKFGKQSAIENVNPETFIASSEPPSKKSKRSKS
;
A
#
# COMPACT_ATOMS: atom_id res chain seq x y z
N MET A 1 29.18 -15.81 67.49
CA MET A 1 28.67 -16.75 66.48
C MET A 1 27.22 -16.39 66.25
N GLU A 2 27.00 -15.38 65.40
CA GLU A 2 25.68 -15.00 64.91
C GLU A 2 25.45 -15.79 63.62
N ALA A 3 24.51 -16.73 63.64
CA ALA A 3 24.02 -17.39 62.44
C ALA A 3 22.72 -16.68 62.04
N SER A 4 22.76 -16.02 60.90
CA SER A 4 21.63 -15.39 60.23
C SER A 4 21.05 -16.40 59.26
N ASP A 5 19.91 -17.00 59.60
CA ASP A 5 19.11 -17.79 58.66
C ASP A 5 18.37 -16.82 57.73
N HIS A 6 18.82 -16.76 56.48
CA HIS A 6 18.07 -16.20 55.36
C HIS A 6 17.13 -17.29 54.84
N ASP A 7 15.88 -17.28 55.30
CA ASP A 7 14.80 -18.01 54.64
C ASP A 7 14.43 -17.27 53.35
N GLU A 8 14.56 -17.95 52.22
CA GLU A 8 14.14 -17.48 50.90
C GLU A 8 12.61 -17.41 50.84
N ASP A 9 12.08 -16.20 50.73
CA ASP A 9 10.66 -15.91 50.45
C ASP A 9 10.26 -16.53 49.10
N VAL A 10 9.62 -17.69 49.14
CA VAL A 10 8.90 -18.25 48.00
C VAL A 10 7.66 -17.38 47.77
N GLU A 11 7.68 -16.52 46.76
CA GLU A 11 6.53 -15.74 46.32
C GLU A 11 5.32 -16.65 46.00
N GLU A 12 4.43 -16.84 46.99
CA GLU A 12 3.11 -17.44 46.78
C GLU A 12 2.31 -16.55 45.83
N LYS A 13 2.03 -17.04 44.62
CA LYS A 13 1.09 -16.39 43.69
C LYS A 13 -0.25 -16.15 44.42
N PRO A 14 -0.86 -14.96 44.30
CA PRO A 14 -2.08 -14.64 45.03
C PRO A 14 -3.21 -15.56 44.59
N ARG A 15 -3.73 -16.36 45.54
CA ARG A 15 -4.89 -17.24 45.33
C ARG A 15 -6.10 -16.37 45.03
N LEU A 16 -6.50 -16.31 43.76
CA LEU A 16 -7.75 -15.67 43.33
C LEU A 16 -8.91 -16.32 44.09
N LYS A 17 -9.52 -15.57 45.02
CA LYS A 17 -10.72 -16.00 45.76
C LYS A 17 -11.88 -16.16 44.78
N HIS A 18 -12.07 -17.37 44.27
CA HIS A 18 -13.22 -17.72 43.45
C HIS A 18 -14.47 -17.86 44.34
N LYS A 19 -15.51 -17.07 44.04
CA LYS A 19 -16.81 -17.14 44.73
C LYS A 19 -17.76 -18.00 43.92
N GLY A 20 -17.97 -19.25 44.33
CA GLY A 20 -19.01 -20.11 43.77
C GLY A 20 -19.20 -21.40 44.58
N LYS A 21 -20.45 -21.79 44.86
CA LYS A 21 -20.80 -23.09 45.48
C LYS A 21 -20.55 -24.29 44.55
N HIS A 22 -20.09 -24.05 43.32
CA HIS A 22 -19.90 -25.04 42.26
C HIS A 22 -18.43 -25.30 41.90
N ASP A 23 -17.48 -24.58 42.50
CA ASP A 23 -16.04 -24.81 42.32
C ASP A 23 -15.55 -25.89 43.29
N LYS A 24 -16.12 -27.08 43.18
CA LYS A 24 -15.55 -28.27 43.83
C LYS A 24 -14.29 -28.67 43.04
N PRO A 25 -13.18 -29.05 43.70
CA PRO A 25 -12.05 -29.62 42.99
C PRO A 25 -12.56 -30.82 42.20
N LYS A 26 -12.35 -30.82 40.89
CA LYS A 26 -12.72 -31.93 40.02
C LYS A 26 -11.70 -33.04 40.30
N PRO A 27 -12.10 -34.17 40.90
CA PRO A 27 -11.15 -35.22 41.28
C PRO A 27 -10.49 -35.92 40.07
N TRP A 28 -10.93 -35.60 38.86
CA TRP A 28 -10.42 -36.12 37.59
C TRP A 28 -9.56 -35.10 36.83
N ASP A 29 -9.30 -33.92 37.41
CA ASP A 29 -8.59 -32.79 36.80
C ASP A 29 -7.33 -32.50 37.63
N ASP A 30 -6.34 -33.38 37.51
CA ASP A 30 -5.04 -33.24 38.18
C ASP A 30 -4.11 -32.33 37.37
N PRO A 31 -3.26 -31.51 38.02
CA PRO A 31 -2.26 -30.67 37.32
C PRO A 31 -1.28 -31.43 36.42
N SER A 32 -1.19 -32.76 36.58
CA SER A 32 -0.38 -33.64 35.74
C SER A 32 -1.03 -34.01 34.41
N ILE A 33 -2.33 -33.74 34.21
CA ILE A 33 -3.05 -34.09 32.99
C ILE A 33 -2.86 -32.99 31.95
N ASP A 34 -2.16 -33.32 30.87
CA ASP A 34 -2.02 -32.43 29.73
C ASP A 34 -3.31 -32.43 28.89
N HIS A 35 -4.18 -31.47 29.20
CA HIS A 35 -5.45 -31.23 28.51
C HIS A 35 -5.31 -30.90 27.02
N TRP A 36 -4.09 -30.60 26.55
CA TRP A 36 -3.80 -30.24 25.16
C TRP A 36 -3.22 -31.40 24.36
N LYS A 37 -3.00 -32.56 24.98
CA LYS A 37 -2.53 -33.76 24.31
C LYS A 37 -3.63 -34.31 23.41
N ILE A 38 -3.32 -34.47 22.13
CA ILE A 38 -4.24 -35.00 21.14
C ILE A 38 -4.15 -36.53 21.18
N GLU A 39 -5.20 -37.19 21.67
CA GLU A 39 -5.30 -38.64 21.63
C GLU A 39 -5.79 -39.11 20.26
N LYS A 40 -5.16 -40.17 19.75
CA LYS A 40 -5.57 -40.78 18.49
C LYS A 40 -6.90 -41.50 18.70
N PHE A 41 -7.86 -41.25 17.82
CA PHE A 41 -9.16 -41.91 17.88
C PHE A 41 -9.02 -43.43 17.77
N ASP A 42 -9.61 -44.15 18.72
CA ASP A 42 -9.73 -45.60 18.67
C ASP A 42 -11.08 -46.00 18.04
N PRO A 43 -11.08 -46.80 16.95
CA PRO A 43 -12.30 -47.31 16.32
C PRO A 43 -13.26 -48.06 17.24
N THR A 44 -12.82 -48.52 18.41
CA THR A 44 -13.67 -49.18 19.43
C THR A 44 -14.60 -48.21 20.16
N TRP A 45 -14.28 -46.91 20.17
CA TRP A 45 -15.10 -45.91 20.85
C TRP A 45 -16.44 -45.64 20.16
N ASN A 46 -16.57 -46.04 18.90
CA ASN A 46 -17.81 -45.93 18.13
C ASN A 46 -18.07 -47.19 17.28
N ASP A 47 -18.40 -48.29 17.96
CA ASP A 47 -18.70 -49.57 17.30
C ASP A 47 -19.96 -49.52 16.42
N GLY A 48 -20.92 -48.64 16.75
CA GLY A 48 -22.17 -48.45 16.00
C GLY A 48 -22.01 -47.68 14.68
N GLY A 49 -20.87 -47.03 14.46
CA GLY A 49 -20.60 -46.22 13.28
C GLY A 49 -21.48 -44.96 13.18
N MET A 50 -21.61 -44.42 11.97
CA MET A 50 -22.45 -43.25 11.70
C MET A 50 -23.86 -43.66 11.25
N LEU A 51 -24.88 -43.10 11.92
CA LEU A 51 -26.30 -43.32 11.56
C LEU A 51 -26.70 -42.48 10.35
N GLU A 52 -26.24 -41.24 10.29
CA GLU A 52 -26.55 -40.28 9.23
C GLU A 52 -25.38 -40.07 8.28
N VAL A 53 -25.71 -39.68 7.04
CA VAL A 53 -24.72 -39.38 6.00
C VAL A 53 -24.42 -37.90 6.02
N SER A 54 -23.19 -37.54 6.36
CA SER A 54 -22.64 -36.21 6.16
C SER A 54 -21.92 -36.17 4.82
N SER A 55 -22.25 -35.20 3.97
CA SER A 55 -21.61 -35.02 2.67
C SER A 55 -21.08 -33.59 2.50
N PHE A 56 -19.87 -33.47 1.97
CA PHE A 56 -19.26 -32.21 1.60
C PHE A 56 -18.80 -32.26 0.15
N SER A 57 -19.05 -31.18 -0.59
CA SER A 57 -18.57 -31.02 -1.95
C SER A 57 -17.72 -29.76 -2.10
N THR A 58 -16.74 -29.78 -3.00
CA THR A 58 -15.91 -28.63 -3.35
C THR A 58 -15.63 -28.61 -4.84
N LEU A 59 -15.86 -27.45 -5.46
CA LEU A 59 -15.56 -27.20 -6.86
C LEU A 59 -14.06 -27.03 -7.08
N PHE A 60 -13.55 -27.51 -8.22
CA PHE A 60 -12.16 -27.29 -8.63
C PHE A 60 -12.07 -26.62 -10.01
N PRO A 61 -10.99 -25.87 -10.28
CA PRO A 61 -10.80 -25.24 -11.59
C PRO A 61 -10.55 -26.26 -12.70
N GLN A 62 -11.03 -25.98 -13.91
CA GLN A 62 -10.89 -26.86 -15.09
C GLN A 62 -9.45 -27.31 -15.38
N TYR A 63 -8.46 -26.43 -15.19
CA TYR A 63 -7.05 -26.80 -15.42
C TYR A 63 -6.53 -27.90 -14.49
N ARG A 64 -7.23 -28.17 -13.37
CA ARG A 64 -6.83 -29.15 -12.37
C ARG A 64 -7.37 -30.55 -12.64
N GLU A 65 -8.31 -30.68 -13.57
CA GLU A 65 -9.03 -31.90 -13.91
C GLU A 65 -8.12 -33.08 -14.24
N LYS A 66 -7.20 -32.90 -15.21
CA LYS A 66 -6.26 -33.95 -15.66
C LYS A 66 -5.46 -34.55 -14.50
N TYR A 67 -4.91 -33.68 -13.65
CA TYR A 67 -4.17 -34.13 -12.48
C TYR A 67 -5.06 -34.88 -11.49
N LEU A 68 -6.27 -34.37 -11.20
CA LEU A 68 -7.18 -35.01 -10.27
C LEU A 68 -7.59 -36.39 -10.75
N GLN A 69 -7.85 -36.56 -12.05
CA GLN A 69 -8.16 -37.84 -12.65
C GLN A 69 -7.03 -38.88 -12.44
N GLU A 70 -5.77 -38.47 -12.63
CA GLU A 70 -4.60 -39.33 -12.43
C GLU A 70 -4.40 -39.74 -10.97
N VAL A 71 -4.55 -38.80 -10.02
CA VAL A 71 -4.28 -39.06 -8.59
C VAL A 71 -5.49 -39.56 -7.81
N TRP A 72 -6.69 -39.53 -8.38
CA TRP A 72 -7.93 -39.92 -7.70
C TRP A 72 -7.90 -41.32 -7.08
N PRO A 73 -7.33 -42.35 -7.73
CA PRO A 73 -7.23 -43.68 -7.12
C PRO A 73 -6.45 -43.69 -5.80
N ILE A 74 -5.40 -42.86 -5.69
CA ILE A 74 -4.58 -42.74 -4.48
C ILE A 74 -5.41 -42.10 -3.34
N VAL A 75 -6.15 -41.04 -3.66
CA VAL A 75 -7.03 -40.36 -2.70
C VAL A 75 -8.15 -41.30 -2.22
N LYS A 76 -8.75 -42.05 -3.14
CA LYS A 76 -9.78 -43.05 -2.84
C LYS A 76 -9.24 -44.17 -1.96
N GLY A 77 -8.02 -44.64 -2.21
CA GLY A 77 -7.34 -45.62 -1.36
C GLY A 77 -7.14 -45.12 0.07
N ALA A 78 -6.68 -43.87 0.23
CA ALA A 78 -6.45 -43.26 1.53
C ALA A 78 -7.76 -43.08 2.33
N LEU A 79 -8.83 -42.56 1.69
CA LEU A 79 -10.13 -42.33 2.36
C LEU A 79 -10.88 -43.63 2.67
N LYS A 80 -10.70 -44.68 1.86
CA LYS A 80 -11.28 -46.01 2.10
C LYS A 80 -10.81 -46.60 3.43
N GLY A 81 -9.57 -46.34 3.84
CA GLY A 81 -9.03 -46.77 5.15
C GLY A 81 -9.81 -46.22 6.35
N TYR A 82 -10.47 -45.08 6.18
CA TYR A 82 -11.31 -44.44 7.21
C TYR A 82 -12.82 -44.66 7.00
N GLY A 83 -13.20 -45.48 6.01
CA GLY A 83 -14.60 -45.74 5.68
C GLY A 83 -15.33 -44.55 5.07
N ILE A 84 -14.64 -43.61 4.43
CA ILE A 84 -15.22 -42.46 3.72
C ILE A 84 -15.36 -42.79 2.23
N SER A 85 -16.52 -42.50 1.64
CA SER A 85 -16.73 -42.52 0.19
C SER A 85 -16.31 -41.20 -0.44
N CYS A 86 -15.69 -41.27 -1.62
CA CYS A 86 -15.31 -40.10 -2.39
C CYS A 86 -15.63 -40.27 -3.87
N GLU A 87 -16.19 -39.22 -4.47
CA GLU A 87 -16.62 -39.16 -5.87
C GLU A 87 -16.01 -37.93 -6.56
N LEU A 88 -15.61 -38.11 -7.83
CA LEU A 88 -15.06 -37.07 -8.68
C LEU A 88 -16.00 -36.88 -9.86
N ASN A 89 -16.66 -35.72 -9.92
CA ASN A 89 -17.52 -35.35 -11.04
C ASN A 89 -16.77 -34.41 -11.99
N LEU A 90 -16.44 -34.91 -13.18
CA LEU A 90 -15.73 -34.14 -14.21
C LEU A 90 -16.65 -33.17 -14.97
N VAL A 91 -17.95 -33.47 -15.05
CA VAL A 91 -18.93 -32.64 -15.77
C VAL A 91 -19.21 -31.36 -14.99
N GLU A 92 -19.46 -31.49 -13.69
CA GLU A 92 -19.66 -30.35 -12.80
C GLU A 92 -18.35 -29.71 -12.33
N GLY A 93 -17.22 -30.43 -12.44
CA GLY A 93 -15.94 -30.01 -11.86
C GLY A 93 -15.97 -29.99 -10.33
N SER A 94 -16.60 -31.01 -9.71
CA SER A 94 -16.80 -31.10 -8.27
C SER A 94 -16.17 -32.37 -7.67
N MET A 95 -15.64 -32.25 -6.45
CA MET A 95 -15.18 -33.38 -5.64
C MET A 95 -16.10 -33.50 -4.44
N THR A 96 -16.65 -34.69 -4.21
CA THR A 96 -17.58 -34.94 -3.11
C THR A 96 -17.02 -36.03 -2.19
N VAL A 97 -17.12 -35.81 -0.88
CA VAL A 97 -16.82 -36.79 0.16
C VAL A 97 -18.06 -37.01 1.02
N SER A 98 -18.30 -38.26 1.41
CA SER A 98 -19.46 -38.64 2.21
C SER A 98 -19.10 -39.68 3.26
N THR A 99 -19.71 -39.59 4.44
CA THR A 99 -19.62 -40.66 5.44
C THR A 99 -20.41 -41.87 5.00
N THR A 100 -19.98 -43.04 5.44
CA THR A 100 -20.69 -44.30 5.23
C THR A 100 -21.05 -44.93 6.57
N ARG A 101 -21.87 -46.00 6.55
CA ARG A 101 -22.13 -46.80 7.76
C ARG A 101 -20.88 -47.44 8.37
N LYS A 102 -19.77 -47.48 7.62
CA LYS A 102 -18.48 -48.00 8.08
C LYS A 102 -17.56 -46.92 8.68
N THR A 103 -17.93 -45.65 8.58
CA THR A 103 -17.19 -44.57 9.23
C THR A 103 -17.38 -44.68 10.73
N ARG A 104 -16.28 -44.75 11.48
CA ARG A 104 -16.31 -44.84 12.96
C ARG A 104 -15.92 -43.52 13.62
N ASP A 105 -14.90 -42.86 13.09
CA ASP A 105 -14.47 -41.53 13.58
C ASP A 105 -15.45 -40.44 13.11
N PRO A 106 -16.11 -39.72 14.02
CA PRO A 106 -17.03 -38.63 13.64
C PRO A 106 -16.35 -37.42 13.01
N TYR A 107 -15.10 -37.13 13.37
CA TYR A 107 -14.38 -35.92 12.95
C TYR A 107 -13.62 -36.11 11.64
N ILE A 108 -13.39 -37.35 11.20
CA ILE A 108 -12.64 -37.63 9.97
C ILE A 108 -13.26 -37.03 8.71
N ILE A 109 -14.58 -36.83 8.68
CA ILE A 109 -15.28 -36.19 7.56
C ILE A 109 -14.87 -34.71 7.39
N VAL A 110 -14.58 -34.02 8.50
CA VAL A 110 -14.11 -32.63 8.51
C VAL A 110 -12.72 -32.53 7.87
N LYS A 111 -11.85 -33.51 8.16
CA LYS A 111 -10.53 -33.62 7.53
C LYS A 111 -10.62 -34.02 6.06
N ALA A 112 -11.53 -34.90 5.68
CA ALA A 112 -11.76 -35.27 4.28
C ALA A 112 -12.28 -34.08 3.47
N ARG A 113 -13.14 -33.24 4.04
CA ARG A 113 -13.54 -31.95 3.46
C ARG A 113 -12.33 -31.04 3.25
N ASP A 114 -11.43 -30.98 4.23
CA ASP A 114 -10.24 -30.14 4.13
C ASP A 114 -9.22 -30.68 3.12
N LEU A 115 -9.14 -32.00 2.96
CA LEU A 115 -8.39 -32.67 1.90
C LEU A 115 -8.86 -32.24 0.49
N ILE A 116 -10.16 -32.34 0.20
CA ILE A 116 -10.69 -31.92 -1.12
C ILE A 116 -10.54 -30.42 -1.35
N LYS A 117 -10.63 -29.60 -0.29
CA LYS A 117 -10.32 -28.16 -0.38
C LYS A 117 -8.85 -27.92 -0.73
N LEU A 118 -7.91 -28.63 -0.13
CA LEU A 118 -6.48 -28.52 -0.46
C LEU A 118 -6.18 -28.94 -1.91
N LEU A 119 -6.80 -30.04 -2.37
CA LEU A 119 -6.69 -30.49 -3.76
C LEU A 119 -7.22 -29.45 -4.76
N SER A 120 -8.33 -28.78 -4.43
CA SER A 120 -8.88 -27.66 -5.23
C SER A 120 -7.90 -26.47 -5.32
N ARG A 121 -7.06 -26.28 -4.30
CA ARG A 121 -6.00 -25.26 -4.23
C ARG A 121 -4.66 -25.76 -4.75
N SER A 122 -4.68 -26.79 -5.60
CA SER A 122 -3.54 -27.38 -6.29
C SER A 122 -2.39 -27.87 -5.39
N VAL A 123 -2.69 -28.21 -4.13
CA VAL A 123 -1.73 -28.96 -3.31
C VAL A 123 -1.56 -30.37 -3.90
N PRO A 124 -0.33 -30.91 -3.99
CA PRO A 124 -0.10 -32.27 -4.45
C PRO A 124 -0.76 -33.32 -3.55
N ALA A 125 -1.34 -34.37 -4.12
CA ALA A 125 -2.08 -35.40 -3.39
C ALA A 125 -1.27 -36.06 -2.25
N PRO A 126 0.01 -36.47 -2.46
CA PRO A 126 0.81 -37.08 -1.39
C PRO A 126 1.01 -36.15 -0.19
N GLN A 127 1.08 -34.83 -0.43
CA GLN A 127 1.19 -33.86 0.64
C GLN A 127 -0.16 -33.59 1.29
N ALA A 128 -1.23 -33.50 0.50
CA ALA A 128 -2.58 -33.24 0.99
C ALA A 128 -3.10 -34.37 1.89
N ILE A 129 -2.82 -35.64 1.57
CA ILE A 129 -3.25 -36.83 2.34
C ILE A 129 -2.76 -36.78 3.80
N LYS A 130 -1.65 -36.08 4.10
CA LYS A 130 -1.14 -35.90 5.47
C LYS A 130 -2.14 -35.19 6.39
N ILE A 131 -3.13 -34.48 5.84
CA ILE A 131 -4.20 -33.82 6.61
C ILE A 131 -5.11 -34.80 7.36
N LEU A 132 -5.12 -36.08 6.97
CA LEU A 132 -5.91 -37.10 7.65
C LEU A 132 -5.37 -37.41 9.06
N ASN A 133 -4.09 -37.12 9.32
CA ASN A 133 -3.46 -37.25 10.64
C ASN A 133 -3.97 -36.17 11.61
N ASP A 134 -4.05 -36.44 12.91
CA ASP A 134 -4.59 -35.50 13.92
C ASP A 134 -3.70 -34.28 14.19
N GLU A 135 -2.39 -34.44 14.05
CA GLU A 135 -1.41 -33.37 14.32
C GLU A 135 -1.36 -32.29 13.24
N VAL A 136 -1.83 -32.62 12.02
CA VAL A 136 -1.74 -31.75 10.85
C VAL A 136 -3.08 -31.09 10.62
N GLN A 137 -3.06 -29.77 10.51
CA GLN A 137 -4.22 -28.96 10.16
C GLN A 137 -3.94 -28.16 8.88
N CYS A 138 -4.98 -27.58 8.31
CA CYS A 138 -4.86 -26.76 7.11
C CYS A 138 -5.41 -25.35 7.35
N ASP A 139 -4.86 -24.39 6.62
CA ASP A 139 -5.38 -23.03 6.59
C ASP A 139 -5.36 -22.48 5.16
N ILE A 140 -6.50 -21.94 4.70
CA ILE A 140 -6.65 -21.33 3.38
C ILE A 140 -6.83 -19.83 3.55
N ILE A 141 -5.75 -19.08 3.34
CA ILE A 141 -5.70 -17.64 3.55
C ILE A 141 -6.07 -16.93 2.25
N LYS A 142 -7.17 -16.16 2.28
CA LYS A 142 -7.61 -15.34 1.15
C LYS A 142 -6.82 -14.04 1.08
N ILE A 143 -5.99 -13.89 0.04
CA ILE A 143 -5.15 -12.70 -0.16
C ILE A 143 -5.69 -11.71 -1.20
N GLY A 144 -6.62 -12.15 -2.06
CA GLY A 144 -7.13 -11.33 -3.17
C GLY A 144 -7.82 -10.03 -2.77
N SER A 145 -8.48 -9.98 -1.61
CA SER A 145 -9.20 -8.78 -1.13
C SER A 145 -8.32 -7.81 -0.34
N LEU A 146 -7.07 -8.16 -0.05
CA LEU A 146 -6.18 -7.36 0.81
C LEU A 146 -5.57 -6.16 0.07
N VAL A 147 -5.52 -6.19 -1.25
CA VAL A 147 -4.85 -5.18 -2.07
C VAL A 147 -5.72 -4.80 -3.26
N HIS A 148 -6.04 -3.51 -3.39
CA HIS A 148 -6.89 -3.00 -4.46
C HIS A 148 -6.24 -3.06 -5.86
N ASN A 149 -4.99 -2.60 -5.97
CA ASN A 149 -4.30 -2.52 -7.27
C ASN A 149 -3.69 -3.88 -7.65
N LYS A 150 -4.02 -4.39 -8.84
CA LYS A 150 -3.51 -5.66 -9.37
C LYS A 150 -1.98 -5.73 -9.42
N GLU A 151 -1.31 -4.68 -9.92
CA GLU A 151 0.16 -4.66 -9.98
C GLU A 151 0.81 -4.74 -8.60
N ARG A 152 0.22 -4.04 -7.62
CA ARG A 152 0.70 -4.04 -6.24
C ARG A 152 0.47 -5.40 -5.60
N PHE A 153 -0.65 -6.04 -5.90
CA PHE A 153 -0.96 -7.39 -5.46
C PHE A 153 0.08 -8.39 -5.99
N VAL A 154 0.37 -8.36 -7.29
CA VAL A 154 1.38 -9.24 -7.90
C VAL A 154 2.76 -9.04 -7.28
N LYS A 155 3.20 -7.78 -7.09
CA LYS A 155 4.48 -7.47 -6.43
C LYS A 155 4.54 -7.97 -4.98
N ARG A 156 3.49 -7.76 -4.17
CA ARG A 156 3.44 -8.23 -2.77
C ARG A 156 3.37 -9.76 -2.68
N ARG A 157 2.60 -10.41 -3.55
CA ARG A 157 2.57 -11.87 -3.68
C ARG A 157 3.94 -12.42 -4.05
N GLN A 158 4.63 -11.78 -4.99
CA GLN A 158 5.99 -12.17 -5.37
C GLN A 158 6.97 -12.00 -4.21
N ASN A 159 6.84 -10.95 -3.39
CA ASN A 159 7.67 -10.77 -2.20
C ASN A 159 7.49 -11.89 -1.17
N LEU A 160 6.28 -12.47 -1.06
CA LEU A 160 6.02 -13.62 -0.19
C LEU A 160 6.72 -14.89 -0.69
N ILE A 161 6.76 -15.11 -1.99
CA ILE A 161 7.46 -16.23 -2.62
C ILE A 161 8.99 -16.03 -2.50
N GLY A 162 9.45 -14.82 -2.80
CA GLY A 162 10.87 -14.48 -2.89
C GLY A 162 11.47 -14.82 -4.26
N ARG A 163 12.77 -14.59 -4.41
CA ARG A 163 13.55 -15.06 -5.57
C ARG A 163 13.75 -16.57 -5.44
N ASP A 164 13.47 -17.32 -6.49
CA ASP A 164 13.58 -18.79 -6.54
C ASP A 164 12.89 -19.51 -5.37
N SER A 165 11.76 -18.95 -4.90
CA SER A 165 11.00 -19.47 -3.75
C SER A 165 11.79 -19.57 -2.44
N THR A 166 12.93 -18.88 -2.31
CA THR A 166 13.79 -18.91 -1.10
C THR A 166 13.07 -18.42 0.16
N THR A 167 12.26 -17.36 0.04
CA THR A 167 11.50 -16.80 1.16
C THR A 167 10.40 -17.76 1.61
N LEU A 168 9.70 -18.37 0.64
CA LEU A 168 8.69 -19.39 0.91
C LEU A 168 9.32 -20.60 1.63
N LYS A 169 10.44 -21.12 1.10
CA LYS A 169 11.15 -22.27 1.69
C LYS A 169 11.64 -21.99 3.11
N ALA A 170 12.14 -20.77 3.38
CA ALA A 170 12.53 -20.38 4.72
C ALA A 170 11.33 -20.36 5.69
N ILE A 171 10.17 -19.87 5.25
CA ILE A 171 8.94 -19.91 6.06
C ILE A 171 8.55 -21.36 6.36
N GLU A 172 8.61 -22.26 5.37
CA GLU A 172 8.30 -23.68 5.56
C GLU A 172 9.20 -24.35 6.60
N ILE A 173 10.53 -24.16 6.51
CA ILE A 173 11.50 -24.76 7.43
C ILE A 173 11.34 -24.20 8.85
N LEU A 174 11.08 -22.90 8.98
CA LEU A 174 10.95 -22.26 10.30
C LEU A 174 9.66 -22.62 11.01
N THR A 175 8.55 -22.70 10.27
CA THR A 175 7.22 -22.96 10.83
C THR A 175 6.85 -24.45 10.86
N GLY A 176 7.64 -25.31 10.21
CA GLY A 176 7.31 -26.73 10.03
C GLY A 176 6.06 -26.95 9.16
N CYS A 177 5.61 -25.92 8.45
CA CYS A 177 4.42 -25.96 7.62
C CYS A 177 4.80 -26.13 6.14
N TYR A 178 3.93 -26.76 5.37
CA TYR A 178 3.94 -26.70 3.91
C TYR A 178 3.12 -25.49 3.46
N VAL A 179 3.67 -24.64 2.58
CA VAL A 179 2.98 -23.41 2.15
C VAL A 179 3.00 -23.31 0.63
N LEU A 180 1.81 -23.19 0.04
CA LEU A 180 1.63 -23.05 -1.40
C LEU A 180 0.91 -21.73 -1.71
N VAL A 181 1.56 -20.88 -2.49
CA VAL A 181 1.00 -19.59 -2.93
C VAL A 181 0.46 -19.76 -4.34
N GLN A 182 -0.86 -19.71 -4.51
CA GLN A 182 -1.50 -19.83 -5.82
C GLN A 182 -2.62 -18.81 -6.02
N GLY A 183 -2.54 -18.08 -7.14
CA GLY A 183 -3.58 -17.13 -7.54
C GLY A 183 -3.83 -16.08 -6.45
N ASN A 184 -5.03 -16.13 -5.87
CA ASN A 184 -5.54 -15.19 -4.87
C ASN A 184 -5.62 -15.79 -3.46
N THR A 185 -5.03 -16.97 -3.25
CA THR A 185 -5.04 -17.70 -1.98
C THR A 185 -3.65 -18.23 -1.63
N VAL A 186 -3.38 -18.36 -0.35
CA VAL A 186 -2.22 -19.08 0.17
C VAL A 186 -2.76 -20.27 0.97
N ALA A 187 -2.42 -21.48 0.55
CA ALA A 187 -2.75 -22.69 1.28
C ALA A 187 -1.56 -23.05 2.18
N ALA A 188 -1.83 -23.34 3.45
CA ALA A 188 -0.83 -23.77 4.41
C ALA A 188 -1.29 -25.07 5.10
N MET A 189 -0.35 -25.96 5.39
CA MET A 189 -0.59 -27.20 6.14
C MET A 189 0.48 -27.40 7.21
N GLY A 190 0.10 -27.75 8.43
CA GLY A 190 1.07 -27.99 9.50
C GLY A 190 0.41 -27.93 10.88
N SER A 191 1.22 -27.71 11.91
CA SER A 191 0.75 -27.57 13.29
C SER A 191 0.02 -26.23 13.50
N PHE A 192 -0.88 -26.17 14.49
CA PHE A 192 -1.64 -24.96 14.79
C PHE A 192 -0.76 -23.74 15.11
N LYS A 193 0.32 -23.93 15.87
CA LYS A 193 1.32 -22.87 16.18
C LYS A 193 1.97 -22.34 14.89
N GLY A 194 2.36 -23.24 13.99
CA GLY A 194 2.94 -22.88 12.70
C GLY A 194 1.96 -22.14 11.79
N LEU A 195 0.72 -22.62 11.68
CA LEU A 195 -0.33 -21.99 10.86
C LEU A 195 -0.64 -20.56 11.33
N LYS A 196 -0.72 -20.33 12.64
CA LYS A 196 -0.92 -18.98 13.21
C LYS A 196 0.22 -18.03 12.84
N GLN A 197 1.46 -18.52 12.85
CA GLN A 197 2.62 -17.76 12.41
C GLN A 197 2.57 -17.46 10.91
N VAL A 198 2.31 -18.46 10.07
CA VAL A 198 2.18 -18.30 8.60
C VAL A 198 1.10 -17.28 8.26
N ARG A 199 -0.10 -17.40 8.87
CA ARG A 199 -1.21 -16.45 8.66
C ARG A 199 -0.79 -15.02 8.95
N ARG A 200 -0.14 -14.78 10.08
CA ARG A 200 0.37 -13.45 10.45
C ARG A 200 1.36 -12.91 9.41
N ILE A 201 2.29 -13.74 8.95
CA ILE A 201 3.30 -13.36 7.94
C ILE A 201 2.62 -12.97 6.62
N VAL A 202 1.67 -13.77 6.16
CA VAL A 202 0.95 -13.56 4.90
C VAL A 202 0.14 -12.27 4.97
N GLU A 203 -0.64 -12.08 6.04
CA GLU A 203 -1.47 -10.88 6.23
C GLU A 203 -0.63 -9.61 6.38
N ASP A 204 0.46 -9.63 7.15
CA ASP A 204 1.35 -8.48 7.34
C ASP A 204 2.10 -8.12 6.05
N CYS A 205 2.51 -9.13 5.25
CA CYS A 205 3.11 -8.94 3.93
C CYS A 205 2.12 -8.28 2.96
N MET A 206 0.88 -8.78 2.91
CA MET A 206 -0.15 -8.25 2.00
C MET A 206 -0.61 -6.85 2.39
N HIS A 207 -0.69 -6.51 3.68
CA HIS A 207 -0.97 -5.14 4.14
C HIS A 207 0.23 -4.19 4.03
N ASN A 208 1.42 -4.69 3.70
CA ASN A 208 2.68 -3.93 3.72
C ASN A 208 2.94 -3.28 5.09
N LYS A 209 2.65 -4.02 6.16
CA LYS A 209 3.04 -3.66 7.53
C LYS A 209 4.51 -3.98 7.75
N LYS A 210 4.95 -5.18 7.32
CA LYS A 210 6.32 -5.67 7.39
C LYS A 210 6.63 -6.51 6.14
N HIS A 211 7.89 -6.49 5.70
CA HIS A 211 8.36 -7.41 4.65
C HIS A 211 8.57 -8.81 5.26
N PRO A 212 8.27 -9.93 4.54
CA PRO A 212 8.36 -11.29 5.08
C PRO A 212 9.74 -11.64 5.65
N ILE A 213 10.81 -11.08 5.09
CA ILE A 213 12.19 -11.23 5.61
C ILE A 213 12.31 -10.78 7.08
N TYR A 214 11.59 -9.74 7.52
CA TYR A 214 11.63 -9.33 8.92
C TYR A 214 10.95 -10.34 9.83
N HIS A 215 9.86 -10.97 9.38
CA HIS A 215 9.24 -12.05 10.13
C HIS A 215 10.12 -13.30 10.16
N ILE A 216 10.82 -13.61 9.08
CA ILE A 216 11.79 -14.72 9.04
C ILE A 216 12.88 -14.48 10.07
N LYS A 217 13.47 -13.27 10.13
CA LYS A 217 14.45 -12.91 11.17
C LYS A 217 13.86 -13.01 12.58
N GLU A 218 12.63 -12.53 12.76
CA GLU A 218 11.91 -12.63 14.04
C GLU A 218 11.75 -14.11 14.47
N LEU A 219 11.36 -14.98 13.54
CA LEU A 219 11.20 -16.43 13.79
C LEU A 219 12.53 -17.13 14.05
N MET A 220 13.60 -16.78 13.34
CA MET A 220 14.93 -17.32 13.58
C MET A 220 15.40 -17.01 15.00
N ILE A 221 15.27 -15.74 15.42
CA ILE A 221 15.66 -15.32 16.78
C ILE A 221 14.78 -16.02 17.82
N LYS A 222 13.46 -16.09 17.61
CA LYS A 222 12.56 -16.82 18.51
C LYS A 222 12.94 -18.29 18.67
N ARG A 223 13.31 -18.96 17.57
CA ARG A 223 13.70 -20.37 17.60
C ARG A 223 15.04 -20.60 18.31
N GLU A 224 15.98 -19.66 18.22
CA GLU A 224 17.21 -19.71 19.02
C GLU A 224 16.95 -19.42 20.50
N LEU A 225 16.08 -18.45 20.83
CA LEU A 225 15.70 -18.15 22.21
C LEU A 225 14.92 -19.30 22.87
N GLU A 226 14.07 -20.00 22.11
CA GLU A 226 13.29 -21.15 22.59
C GLU A 226 14.18 -22.34 23.01
N LYS A 227 15.43 -22.42 22.53
CA LYS A 227 16.39 -23.45 22.97
C LYS A 227 16.96 -23.19 24.36
N ASN A 228 16.91 -21.95 24.84
CA ASN A 228 17.46 -21.58 26.14
C ASN A 228 16.36 -21.72 27.21
N PRO A 229 16.48 -22.67 28.16
CA PRO A 229 15.43 -22.92 29.15
C PRO A 229 15.24 -21.76 30.14
N GLU A 230 16.31 -21.00 30.44
CA GLU A 230 16.30 -19.89 31.41
C GLU A 230 15.36 -18.74 30.98
N LEU A 231 15.27 -18.46 29.67
CA LEU A 231 14.46 -17.35 29.14
C LEU A 231 13.03 -17.77 28.78
N ALA A 232 12.63 -19.01 29.02
CA ALA A 232 11.33 -19.53 28.58
C ALA A 232 10.13 -18.78 29.20
N ASN A 233 10.28 -18.30 30.44
CA ASN A 233 9.22 -17.61 31.18
C ASN A 233 9.25 -16.08 31.02
N GLU A 234 10.28 -15.53 30.36
CA GLU A 234 10.46 -14.09 30.20
C GLU A 234 9.93 -13.57 28.86
N SER A 235 9.60 -12.27 28.79
CA SER A 235 9.21 -11.64 27.53
C SER A 235 10.41 -11.42 26.61
N TRP A 236 10.36 -11.96 25.40
CA TRP A 236 11.43 -11.85 24.41
C TRP A 236 11.46 -10.53 23.62
N ASP A 237 10.58 -9.57 23.90
CA ASP A 237 10.44 -8.32 23.14
C ASP A 237 11.70 -7.46 23.10
N ARG A 238 12.62 -7.65 24.05
CA ARG A 238 13.93 -6.99 24.10
C ARG A 238 14.86 -7.46 22.98
N TYR A 239 14.83 -8.75 22.66
CA TYR A 239 15.71 -9.40 21.69
C TYR A 239 15.17 -9.31 20.25
N LEU A 240 13.87 -9.03 20.10
CA LEU A 240 13.22 -8.99 18.79
C LEU A 240 13.53 -7.68 18.03
N PRO A 241 13.96 -7.76 16.75
CA PRO A 241 14.19 -6.58 15.93
C PRO A 241 12.91 -5.75 15.73
N LYS A 242 12.91 -4.51 16.25
CA LYS A 242 11.77 -3.60 16.12
C LYS A 242 11.77 -2.94 14.74
N TYR A 243 10.90 -3.40 13.85
CA TYR A 243 10.67 -2.74 12.57
C TYR A 243 9.94 -1.40 12.78
N LYS A 244 10.63 -0.28 12.51
CA LYS A 244 10.03 1.05 12.48
C LYS A 244 9.80 1.49 11.04
N LYS A 245 8.54 1.65 10.64
CA LYS A 245 8.19 2.23 9.34
C LYS A 245 8.60 3.71 9.34
N LYS A 246 9.70 4.04 8.64
CA LYS A 246 10.12 5.43 8.44
C LYS A 246 9.12 6.12 7.50
N ASN A 247 8.07 6.73 8.04
CA ASN A 247 7.19 7.60 7.28
C ASN A 247 7.83 8.99 7.16
N VAL A 248 8.95 9.07 6.43
CA VAL A 248 9.64 10.35 6.22
C VAL A 248 8.71 11.22 5.38
N LYS A 249 8.19 12.27 6.00
CA LYS A 249 7.30 13.23 5.33
C LYS A 249 8.09 13.85 4.17
N ARG A 250 7.72 13.52 2.94
CA ARG A 250 8.24 14.22 1.75
C ARG A 250 7.84 15.69 1.84
N LYS A 251 8.72 16.58 1.35
CA LYS A 251 8.43 18.01 1.25
C LYS A 251 7.08 18.20 0.57
N LYS A 252 6.11 18.77 1.29
CA LYS A 252 4.79 19.06 0.74
C LYS A 252 4.99 20.10 -0.37
N VAL A 253 4.82 19.67 -1.62
CA VAL A 253 4.63 20.61 -2.71
C VAL A 253 3.37 21.40 -2.37
N LYS A 254 3.45 22.74 -2.32
CA LYS A 254 2.26 23.58 -2.11
C LYS A 254 1.26 23.21 -3.21
N SER A 255 0.16 22.56 -2.83
CA SER A 255 -0.85 22.13 -3.79
C SER A 255 -1.51 23.38 -4.33
N LYS A 256 -1.33 23.65 -5.62
CA LYS A 256 -2.18 24.62 -6.33
C LYS A 256 -3.63 24.19 -6.12
N GLU A 257 -4.50 25.14 -5.77
CA GLU A 257 -5.93 24.87 -5.62
C GLU A 257 -6.45 24.17 -6.89
N LYS A 258 -7.15 23.04 -6.70
CA LYS A 258 -7.72 22.30 -7.84
C LYS A 258 -8.84 23.14 -8.42
N LYS A 259 -8.81 23.38 -9.73
CA LYS A 259 -9.90 24.06 -10.44
C LYS A 259 -11.21 23.28 -10.22
N PRO A 260 -12.36 23.96 -10.06
CA PRO A 260 -13.66 23.31 -9.93
C PRO A 260 -13.93 22.44 -11.17
N TYR A 261 -14.53 21.27 -10.96
CA TYR A 261 -14.89 20.36 -12.04
C TYR A 261 -15.99 20.99 -12.89
N THR A 262 -15.69 21.26 -14.17
CA THR A 262 -16.68 21.65 -15.16
C THR A 262 -16.97 20.44 -16.05
N PRO A 263 -18.24 20.04 -16.22
CA PRO A 263 -18.58 18.92 -17.11
C PRO A 263 -18.35 19.28 -18.58
N PHE A 264 -18.32 20.58 -18.91
CA PHE A 264 -18.03 21.07 -20.25
C PHE A 264 -16.52 21.22 -20.47
N PRO A 265 -15.99 20.72 -21.59
CA PRO A 265 -14.61 21.00 -21.96
C PRO A 265 -14.43 22.50 -22.27
N PRO A 266 -13.25 23.07 -22.02
CA PRO A 266 -12.95 24.43 -22.48
C PRO A 266 -13.01 24.51 -24.01
N PRO A 267 -13.31 25.68 -24.60
CA PRO A 267 -13.28 25.85 -26.04
C PRO A 267 -11.88 25.53 -26.58
N GLN A 268 -11.82 24.86 -27.73
CA GLN A 268 -10.56 24.61 -28.42
C GLN A 268 -9.93 25.95 -28.83
N GLN A 269 -8.60 26.04 -28.77
CA GLN A 269 -7.93 27.24 -29.28
C GLN A 269 -8.13 27.30 -30.80
N PRO A 270 -8.62 28.43 -31.35
CA PRO A 270 -8.83 28.56 -32.78
C PRO A 270 -7.52 28.39 -33.54
N SER A 271 -7.57 27.79 -34.73
CA SER A 271 -6.38 27.67 -35.57
C SER A 271 -5.95 29.04 -36.09
N LYS A 272 -4.71 29.14 -36.59
CA LYS A 272 -4.26 30.36 -37.28
C LYS A 272 -5.16 30.73 -38.46
N ILE A 273 -5.75 29.73 -39.12
CA ILE A 273 -6.69 29.91 -40.22
C ILE A 273 -8.00 30.50 -39.68
N ASP A 274 -8.52 29.96 -38.57
CA ASP A 274 -9.75 30.47 -37.95
C ASP A 274 -9.58 31.91 -37.45
N LEU A 275 -8.43 32.24 -36.84
CA LEU A 275 -8.10 33.61 -36.44
C LEU A 275 -8.02 34.56 -37.64
N GLN A 276 -7.49 34.09 -38.78
CA GLN A 276 -7.42 34.88 -40.01
C GLN A 276 -8.78 35.01 -40.72
N LEU A 277 -9.63 33.99 -40.62
CA LEU A 277 -11.02 34.02 -41.11
C LEU A 277 -11.86 34.98 -40.27
N GLU A 278 -11.71 34.95 -38.95
CA GLU A 278 -12.37 35.86 -37.99
C GLU A 278 -11.91 37.32 -38.18
N SER A 279 -10.61 37.57 -38.38
CA SER A 279 -10.08 38.92 -38.62
C SER A 279 -10.36 39.46 -40.03
N GLY A 280 -10.86 38.62 -40.94
CA GLY A 280 -11.07 38.94 -42.35
C GLY A 280 -9.77 39.11 -43.16
N GLU A 281 -8.60 38.96 -42.53
CA GLU A 281 -7.30 39.03 -43.19
C GLU A 281 -7.08 37.85 -44.13
N TYR A 282 -7.74 36.72 -43.90
CA TYR A 282 -7.67 35.55 -44.78
C TYR A 282 -8.10 35.90 -46.22
N PHE A 283 -9.12 36.75 -46.36
CA PHE A 283 -9.69 37.13 -47.65
C PHE A 283 -8.93 38.26 -48.37
N LEU A 284 -8.02 38.96 -47.68
CA LEU A 284 -7.23 40.03 -48.29
C LEU A 284 -6.03 39.47 -49.06
N SER A 285 -5.84 39.95 -50.30
CA SER A 285 -4.63 39.63 -51.08
C SER A 285 -3.38 40.26 -50.45
N ASP A 286 -2.22 39.67 -50.70
CA ASP A 286 -0.95 40.15 -50.12
C ASP A 286 -0.62 41.60 -50.51
N LYS A 287 -1.05 42.03 -51.70
CA LYS A 287 -0.94 43.43 -52.14
C LYS A 287 -1.78 44.39 -51.30
N LYS A 288 -2.99 43.98 -50.90
CA LYS A 288 -3.85 44.79 -50.02
C LYS A 288 -3.32 44.80 -48.59
N LYS A 289 -2.78 43.67 -48.12
CA LYS A 289 -2.13 43.57 -46.80
C LYS A 289 -0.91 44.48 -46.70
N SER A 290 -0.05 44.52 -47.73
CA SER A 290 1.13 45.37 -47.74
C SER A 290 0.77 46.86 -47.80
N ALA A 291 -0.23 47.24 -48.60
CA ALA A 291 -0.74 48.61 -48.66
C ALA A 291 -1.28 49.09 -47.30
N LYS A 292 -2.07 48.25 -46.61
CA LYS A 292 -2.60 48.56 -45.27
C LYS A 292 -1.47 48.73 -44.24
N LYS A 293 -0.44 47.87 -44.27
CA LYS A 293 0.75 47.99 -43.40
C LYS A 293 1.55 49.28 -43.67
N TRP A 294 1.63 49.70 -44.94
CA TRP A 294 2.30 50.94 -45.31
C TRP A 294 1.54 52.17 -44.81
N GLN A 295 0.22 52.19 -44.95
CA GLN A 295 -0.64 53.24 -44.42
C GLN A 295 -0.52 53.36 -42.90
N GLU A 296 -0.58 52.23 -42.18
CA GLU A 296 -0.41 52.22 -40.72
C GLU A 296 0.98 52.74 -40.29
N LYS A 297 2.03 52.46 -41.07
CA LYS A 297 3.39 52.97 -40.81
C LYS A 297 3.47 54.49 -41.02
N GLN A 298 2.84 55.01 -42.07
CA GLN A 298 2.74 56.44 -42.35
C GLN A 298 1.98 57.17 -41.23
N GLU A 299 0.86 56.63 -40.79
CA GLU A 299 0.06 57.18 -39.68
C GLU A 299 0.86 57.22 -38.37
N LYS A 300 1.54 56.13 -38.00
CA LYS A 300 2.42 56.11 -36.82
C LYS A 300 3.58 57.10 -36.92
N GLN A 301 4.11 57.31 -38.11
CA GLN A 301 5.19 58.27 -38.34
C GLN A 301 4.67 59.72 -38.24
N ALA A 302 3.47 59.99 -38.75
CA ALA A 302 2.79 61.28 -38.60
C ALA A 302 2.47 61.56 -37.13
N GLU A 303 1.98 60.57 -36.39
CA GLU A 303 1.67 60.69 -34.96
C GLU A 303 2.93 60.99 -34.13
N LYS A 304 4.03 60.25 -34.35
CA LYS A 304 5.31 60.53 -33.67
C LYS A 304 5.86 61.91 -34.03
N THR A 305 5.73 62.32 -35.28
CA THR A 305 6.15 63.66 -35.71
C THR A 305 5.31 64.73 -35.01
N ALA A 306 4.00 64.54 -34.89
CA ALA A 306 3.10 65.43 -34.18
C ALA A 306 3.38 65.46 -32.68
N GLU A 307 3.66 64.31 -32.06
CA GLU A 307 4.03 64.22 -30.64
C GLU A 307 5.36 64.93 -30.37
N ASN A 308 6.37 64.71 -31.22
CA ASN A 308 7.66 65.38 -31.11
C ASN A 308 7.53 66.89 -31.34
N LYS A 309 6.66 67.32 -32.26
CA LYS A 309 6.36 68.73 -32.47
C LYS A 309 5.68 69.34 -31.23
N ARG A 310 4.69 68.66 -30.65
CA ARG A 310 4.03 69.07 -29.39
C ARG A 310 5.03 69.16 -28.23
N LYS A 311 5.93 68.18 -28.09
CA LYS A 311 6.99 68.20 -27.07
C LYS A 311 7.95 69.38 -27.27
N ARG A 312 8.31 69.68 -28.52
CA ARG A 312 9.20 70.80 -28.87
C ARG A 312 8.52 72.15 -28.64
N GLU A 313 7.25 72.30 -28.99
CA GLU A 313 6.45 73.50 -28.73
C GLU A 313 6.26 73.72 -27.22
N ALA A 314 5.98 72.65 -26.46
CA ALA A 314 5.88 72.72 -25.00
C ALA A 314 7.20 73.13 -24.32
N ALA A 315 8.35 72.73 -24.87
CA ALA A 315 9.67 73.14 -24.37
C ALA A 315 10.02 74.60 -24.68
N PHE A 316 9.36 75.23 -25.65
CA PHE A 316 9.62 76.61 -26.07
C PHE A 316 8.70 77.64 -25.40
N VAL A 317 7.68 77.18 -24.67
CA VAL A 317 6.86 78.04 -23.80
C VAL A 317 7.59 78.16 -22.46
N PRO A 318 8.02 79.37 -22.04
CA PRO A 318 8.63 79.58 -20.74
C PRO A 318 7.68 79.07 -19.63
N PRO A 319 8.19 78.37 -18.61
CA PRO A 319 7.39 77.99 -17.46
C PRO A 319 6.73 79.25 -16.89
N LYS A 320 5.42 79.21 -16.62
CA LYS A 320 4.76 80.33 -15.94
C LYS A 320 5.40 80.53 -14.56
N GLU A 321 6.03 81.68 -14.36
CA GLU A 321 6.57 82.06 -13.06
C GLU A 321 5.44 82.25 -12.05
N PRO A 322 5.58 81.78 -10.81
CA PRO A 322 4.63 82.08 -9.76
C PRO A 322 4.72 83.57 -9.42
N THR A 323 3.62 84.31 -9.54
CA THR A 323 3.51 85.67 -9.05
C THR A 323 3.76 85.68 -7.54
N LYS A 324 4.76 86.46 -7.09
CA LYS A 324 4.99 86.72 -5.67
C LYS A 324 3.76 87.44 -5.11
N GLN A 325 3.03 86.78 -4.21
CA GLN A 325 2.12 87.46 -3.30
C GLN A 325 2.90 87.86 -2.05
N ASP A 326 2.81 89.15 -1.71
CA ASP A 326 3.43 89.75 -0.54
C ASP A 326 2.89 89.20 0.79
N SER A 327 3.75 89.38 1.79
CA SER A 327 3.73 89.02 3.21
C SER A 327 2.42 88.86 3.99
N ASN A 328 2.54 88.02 5.03
CA ASN A 328 1.80 87.90 6.31
C ASN A 328 0.67 86.86 6.40
N LYS A 329 1.03 85.69 6.95
CA LYS A 329 0.43 85.11 8.18
C LYS A 329 1.23 83.89 8.66
N TYR A 330 1.61 83.91 9.94
CA TYR A 330 2.04 82.75 10.72
C TYR A 330 0.82 81.83 10.95
N GLU A 331 0.97 80.51 10.76
CA GLU A 331 0.53 79.44 11.67
C GLU A 331 0.78 78.02 11.10
N ASP A 332 1.23 77.13 12.01
CA ASP A 332 1.33 75.66 12.00
C ASP A 332 2.26 74.89 11.03
N ASP A 333 3.52 74.69 11.49
CA ASP A 333 4.60 73.94 10.86
C ASP A 333 4.75 72.50 11.41
N GLU A 334 3.65 71.77 11.59
CA GLU A 334 3.69 70.34 12.00
C GLU A 334 3.06 69.37 10.97
N ASN A 335 2.19 69.88 10.08
CA ASN A 335 1.52 69.05 9.06
C ASN A 335 2.35 68.82 7.79
N ASP A 336 3.33 69.69 7.48
CA ASP A 336 4.07 69.64 6.21
C ASP A 336 5.21 68.61 6.19
N LEU A 337 5.84 68.33 7.33
CA LEU A 337 6.80 67.22 7.43
C LEU A 337 6.10 65.86 7.34
N ALA A 338 4.87 65.74 7.87
CA ALA A 338 4.09 64.52 7.81
C ALA A 338 3.56 64.20 6.40
N THR A 339 3.18 65.23 5.63
CA THR A 339 2.76 65.06 4.22
C THR A 339 3.95 64.80 3.29
N MET A 340 5.08 65.48 3.51
CA MET A 340 6.32 65.22 2.76
C MET A 340 6.87 63.81 3.01
N THR A 341 6.92 63.35 4.27
CA THR A 341 7.36 61.98 4.59
C THR A 341 6.43 60.91 4.04
N LYS A 342 5.10 61.12 4.04
CA LYS A 342 4.14 60.22 3.39
C LYS A 342 4.34 60.18 1.87
N SER A 343 4.56 61.32 1.22
CA SER A 343 4.78 61.38 -0.23
C SER A 343 6.08 60.70 -0.70
N LEU A 344 7.15 60.81 0.09
CA LEU A 344 8.43 60.13 -0.14
C LEU A 344 8.31 58.62 0.07
N LYS A 345 7.53 58.20 1.07
CA LYS A 345 7.24 56.79 1.35
C LYS A 345 6.35 56.14 0.27
N ASP A 346 5.37 56.87 -0.25
CA ASP A 346 4.54 56.40 -1.37
C ASP A 346 5.33 56.32 -2.67
N LYS A 347 6.25 57.27 -2.93
CA LYS A 347 7.17 57.20 -4.07
C LYS A 347 8.11 56.00 -3.96
N SER A 348 8.71 55.74 -2.81
CA SER A 348 9.62 54.60 -2.64
C SER A 348 8.89 53.25 -2.77
N GLN A 349 7.65 53.15 -2.28
CA GLN A 349 6.82 51.95 -2.47
C GLN A 349 6.40 51.72 -3.94
N LYS A 350 6.18 52.79 -4.72
CA LYS A 350 5.88 52.67 -6.15
C LYS A 350 7.10 52.21 -6.95
N PHE A 351 8.30 52.73 -6.64
CA PHE A 351 9.55 52.27 -7.25
C PHE A 351 9.88 50.81 -6.90
N GLY A 352 9.65 50.39 -5.65
CA GLY A 352 9.84 48.98 -5.25
C GLY A 352 8.83 48.00 -5.88
N LYS A 353 7.64 48.48 -6.26
CA LYS A 353 6.65 47.66 -7.00
C LYS A 353 6.94 47.58 -8.50
N GLN A 354 7.55 48.60 -9.10
CA GLN A 354 8.00 48.55 -10.50
C GLN A 354 9.21 47.62 -10.69
N SER A 355 10.18 47.62 -9.76
CA SER A 355 11.32 46.69 -9.83
C SER A 355 10.94 45.23 -9.61
N ALA A 356 9.83 44.96 -8.91
CA ALA A 356 9.28 43.60 -8.77
C ALA A 356 8.54 43.09 -10.02
N ILE A 357 8.09 43.99 -10.91
CA ILE A 357 7.39 43.66 -12.16
C ILE A 357 8.40 43.47 -13.32
N GLU A 358 9.57 44.11 -13.25
CA GLU A 358 10.64 44.01 -14.27
C GLU A 358 11.80 43.07 -13.88
N ASN A 359 11.51 41.90 -13.30
CA ASN A 359 12.49 40.80 -13.34
C ASN A 359 12.45 40.15 -14.73
N VAL A 360 13.00 40.87 -15.71
CA VAL A 360 13.28 40.36 -17.05
C VAL A 360 14.49 39.42 -16.94
N ASN A 361 14.26 38.13 -17.18
CA ASN A 361 15.29 37.10 -17.15
C ASN A 361 16.16 37.23 -18.42
N PRO A 362 17.45 37.58 -18.33
CA PRO A 362 18.28 37.84 -19.53
C PRO A 362 18.50 36.59 -20.40
N GLU A 363 18.24 35.39 -19.89
CA GLU A 363 18.38 34.13 -20.63
C GLU A 363 17.29 33.91 -21.70
N THR A 364 16.17 34.66 -21.69
CA THR A 364 15.15 34.54 -22.74
C THR A 364 15.49 35.31 -24.03
N PHE A 365 16.56 36.12 -24.03
CA PHE A 365 16.98 36.91 -25.19
C PHE A 365 18.19 36.34 -25.95
N ILE A 366 18.86 35.31 -25.41
CA ILE A 366 19.94 34.61 -26.12
C ILE A 366 19.35 33.36 -26.76
N ALA A 367 18.87 33.50 -28.00
CA ALA A 367 18.54 32.37 -28.86
C ALA A 367 19.84 31.62 -29.23
N SER A 368 20.20 30.60 -28.45
CA SER A 368 21.20 29.62 -28.88
C SER A 368 20.57 28.66 -29.90
N SER A 369 20.95 28.82 -31.16
CA SER A 369 20.78 27.81 -32.21
C SER A 369 21.72 26.63 -31.93
N GLU A 370 21.18 25.49 -31.45
CA GLU A 370 21.54 24.11 -31.88
C GLU A 370 20.83 23.05 -31.01
N PRO A 371 20.43 21.89 -31.59
CA PRO A 371 19.69 20.83 -30.89
C PRO A 371 20.62 19.94 -30.04
N PRO A 372 20.09 19.24 -29.01
CA PRO A 372 20.93 18.52 -28.06
C PRO A 372 21.47 17.21 -28.67
N SER A 373 22.79 17.16 -28.87
CA SER A 373 23.51 15.93 -29.19
C SER A 373 23.63 15.02 -27.96
N LYS A 374 23.24 13.75 -28.13
CA LYS A 374 23.52 12.64 -27.20
C LYS A 374 25.02 12.50 -26.98
N LYS A 375 25.49 12.42 -25.73
CA LYS A 375 26.73 11.70 -25.38
C LYS A 375 26.67 11.09 -23.99
N SER A 376 26.99 9.80 -23.98
CA SER A 376 27.11 8.88 -22.86
C SER A 376 28.20 9.31 -21.88
N LYS A 377 27.96 9.09 -20.59
CA LYS A 377 29.04 8.99 -19.59
C LYS A 377 29.23 7.54 -19.18
N ARG A 378 30.30 7.00 -19.73
CA ARG A 378 31.04 5.80 -19.35
C ARG A 378 31.64 6.01 -17.96
N SER A 379 31.50 4.99 -17.12
CA SER A 379 32.15 4.84 -15.82
C SER A 379 33.67 4.66 -15.98
N LYS A 380 34.43 5.34 -15.13
CA LYS A 380 35.75 4.99 -14.58
C LYS A 380 35.71 5.54 -13.15
N SER A 381 36.12 4.86 -12.09
CA SER A 381 36.99 3.71 -11.89
C SER A 381 36.69 3.16 -10.50
#